data_AF-A0AAW5B4L2-F1
#
_entry.id   AF-A0AAW5B4L2-F1
#
_cell.length_a   1.000
_cell.length_b   1.000
_cell.length_c   1.000
_cell.angle_alpha   90.00
_cell.angle_beta   90.00
_cell.angle_gamma   90.00
#
_symmetry.space_group_name_H-M   'P 1'
#
loop_
_entity.id
_entity.type
_entity.pdbx_description
1 polymer ?
#
loop_
_entity_poly.entity_id
_entity_poly.type
_entity_poly.pdbx_seq_one_letter_code
_entity_poly.pdbx_strand_id
1 'polypeptide(L)'
;MVKFNWKRLGLVTGLSLSLVAAGCGSDDESSDGGSEEGSASVGDGKEVELAYVEWDSEVASTNVIGKVLEDQGYDVTLTPLDNAVMWEAVANGEADGMVAAWLPATHAGQFEEYGDQVVELGTNLEGAKIGLVVPEYMDVNSIADLDQEADKTITGIEPGAGVVGAAEQALEDYDNLEGWEVQTSSSGAMATELGNAIDKEEDIIVTGWTPHWKFQAYDLKYLEDPEGSFGEAETIDTMVREGLEEELPNAYKILDQFNWTTDDMESVMLDIYNGASPEEAAATWVEDNQDKVDEWLNGVE
;
A
#
# COMPACT_ATOMS: atom_id res chain seq x y z
N MET A 1 -20.49 29.94 -38.10
CA MET A 1 -20.64 30.60 -39.42
C MET A 1 -19.26 31.07 -39.89
N VAL A 2 -18.62 30.28 -40.79
CA VAL A 2 -17.65 30.60 -41.88
C VAL A 2 -16.62 31.76 -41.64
N LYS A 3 -15.29 31.63 -41.78
CA LYS A 3 -14.56 31.26 -43.02
C LYS A 3 -13.09 30.87 -42.80
N PHE A 4 -12.72 29.78 -43.48
CA PHE A 4 -11.39 29.32 -43.86
C PHE A 4 -10.78 30.24 -44.94
N ASN A 5 -9.44 30.36 -45.01
CA ASN A 5 -8.77 30.82 -46.22
C ASN A 5 -7.45 30.08 -46.48
N TRP A 6 -7.48 29.24 -47.53
CA TRP A 6 -6.39 28.51 -48.18
C TRP A 6 -5.72 29.43 -49.22
N LYS A 7 -4.40 29.27 -49.44
CA LYS A 7 -3.60 29.40 -50.70
C LYS A 7 -2.21 29.98 -50.34
N ARG A 8 -1.08 29.35 -50.70
CA ARG A 8 -0.75 28.78 -52.03
C ARG A 8 0.23 27.61 -52.00
N LEU A 9 -0.08 26.71 -52.94
CA LEU A 9 0.69 25.64 -53.56
C LEU A 9 1.93 26.18 -54.32
N GLY A 10 3.02 25.42 -54.32
CA GLY A 10 4.17 25.58 -55.21
C GLY A 10 4.96 24.27 -55.35
N LEU A 11 4.53 23.45 -56.32
CA LEU A 11 5.21 22.25 -56.84
C LEU A 11 6.38 22.68 -57.76
N VAL A 12 7.46 21.88 -57.86
CA VAL A 12 8.21 21.52 -59.10
C VAL A 12 9.45 20.66 -58.77
N THR A 13 9.30 19.36 -59.06
CA THR A 13 10.20 18.37 -59.71
C THR A 13 11.73 18.39 -59.57
N GLY A 14 12.31 17.18 -59.46
CA GLY A 14 13.63 16.89 -60.02
C GLY A 14 14.26 15.57 -59.55
N LEU A 15 13.96 14.46 -60.24
CA LEU A 15 14.67 13.18 -60.16
C LEU A 15 16.18 13.36 -60.45
N SER A 16 17.06 12.76 -59.63
CA SER A 16 18.36 12.29 -60.13
C SER A 16 18.77 10.99 -59.45
N LEU A 17 18.75 9.93 -60.25
CA LEU A 17 19.28 8.60 -59.98
C LEU A 17 20.80 8.66 -60.13
N SER A 18 21.56 8.09 -59.20
CA SER A 18 22.98 7.79 -59.43
C SER A 18 23.28 6.40 -58.88
N LEU A 19 23.39 5.44 -59.80
CA LEU A 19 24.01 4.14 -59.57
C LEU A 19 25.48 4.33 -59.14
N VAL A 20 25.92 3.62 -58.11
CA VAL A 20 27.34 3.24 -57.97
C VAL A 20 27.42 1.74 -57.70
N ALA A 21 28.39 1.14 -58.38
CA ALA A 21 28.59 -0.28 -58.65
C ALA A 21 28.79 -1.16 -57.41
N ALA A 22 28.28 -2.40 -57.53
CA ALA A 22 28.74 -3.53 -56.76
C ALA A 22 30.21 -3.84 -57.08
N GLY A 23 31.07 -3.81 -56.07
CA GLY A 23 32.40 -4.41 -56.09
C GLY A 23 32.40 -5.64 -55.18
N CYS A 24 32.51 -6.83 -55.77
CA CYS A 24 32.88 -8.04 -55.04
C CYS A 24 34.38 -7.96 -54.70
N GLY A 25 34.70 -8.10 -53.42
CA GLY A 25 36.05 -8.29 -52.92
C GLY A 25 35.95 -9.02 -51.59
N SER A 26 36.07 -10.35 -51.65
CA SER A 26 36.23 -11.21 -50.49
C SER A 26 37.59 -10.95 -49.87
N ASP A 27 37.64 -10.75 -48.55
CA ASP A 27 38.65 -11.29 -47.65
C ASP A 27 38.17 -11.10 -46.21
N ASP A 28 38.20 -12.19 -45.44
CA ASP A 28 37.82 -12.32 -44.04
C ASP A 28 38.60 -11.35 -43.14
N GLU A 29 37.89 -10.45 -42.46
CA GLU A 29 38.36 -9.86 -41.20
C GLU A 29 37.21 -9.77 -40.19
N SER A 30 37.51 -10.27 -39.01
CA SER A 30 36.69 -10.35 -37.81
C SER A 30 36.14 -8.97 -37.42
N SER A 31 34.82 -8.81 -37.52
CA SER A 31 34.09 -7.77 -36.80
C SER A 31 33.61 -8.38 -35.50
N ASP A 32 34.40 -8.18 -34.44
CA ASP A 32 33.97 -8.22 -33.06
C ASP A 32 32.84 -7.20 -32.89
N GLY A 33 31.61 -7.65 -33.12
CA GLY A 33 30.42 -6.91 -32.79
C GLY A 33 30.23 -7.06 -31.29
N GLY A 34 30.77 -6.11 -30.53
CA GLY A 34 30.44 -5.96 -29.12
C GLY A 34 28.93 -5.91 -29.00
N SER A 35 28.35 -7.00 -28.48
CA SER A 35 27.03 -6.98 -27.88
C SER A 35 27.11 -5.94 -26.78
N GLU A 36 26.32 -4.88 -26.90
CA GLU A 36 25.79 -4.24 -25.70
C GLU A 36 25.06 -5.37 -24.96
N GLU A 37 25.74 -5.97 -23.97
CA GLU A 37 25.10 -6.73 -22.92
C GLU A 37 24.18 -5.73 -22.22
N GLY A 38 22.94 -5.63 -22.71
CA GLY A 38 21.86 -5.11 -21.90
C GLY A 38 21.83 -6.00 -20.67
N SER A 39 22.13 -5.42 -19.51
CA SER A 39 21.96 -6.08 -18.22
C SER A 39 20.60 -6.78 -18.25
N ALA A 40 20.57 -8.10 -18.18
CA ALA A 40 19.31 -8.81 -18.03
C ALA A 40 18.68 -8.29 -16.73
N SER A 41 17.47 -7.73 -16.80
CA SER A 41 16.76 -7.32 -15.61
C SER A 41 16.33 -8.59 -14.86
N VAL A 42 16.50 -8.59 -13.54
CA VAL A 42 16.24 -9.74 -12.65
C VAL A 42 14.85 -10.33 -12.90
N GLY A 43 13.83 -9.48 -13.08
CA GLY A 43 12.46 -9.89 -13.33
C GLY A 43 12.17 -10.40 -14.75
N ASP A 44 12.97 -10.03 -15.75
CA ASP A 44 12.77 -10.37 -17.18
C ASP A 44 11.32 -10.22 -17.69
N GLY A 45 10.58 -9.22 -17.17
CA GLY A 45 9.18 -8.96 -17.51
C GLY A 45 8.19 -10.03 -17.01
N LYS A 46 8.58 -10.86 -16.03
CA LYS A 46 7.66 -11.77 -15.35
C LYS A 46 6.64 -10.97 -14.56
N GLU A 47 5.41 -11.46 -14.53
CA GLU A 47 4.30 -10.86 -13.81
C GLU A 47 4.46 -11.11 -12.30
N VAL A 48 4.14 -10.11 -11.49
CA VAL A 48 3.96 -10.22 -10.03
C VAL A 48 2.67 -9.49 -9.66
N GLU A 49 1.73 -10.18 -9.02
CA GLU A 49 0.50 -9.58 -8.51
C GLU A 49 0.51 -9.46 -6.98
N LEU A 50 0.38 -8.24 -6.47
CA LEU A 50 0.26 -7.97 -5.04
C LEU A 50 -1.17 -7.53 -4.71
N ALA A 51 -1.80 -8.23 -3.79
CA ALA A 51 -3.11 -7.89 -3.26
C ALA A 51 -2.98 -7.03 -2.00
N TYR A 52 -3.86 -6.05 -1.85
CA TYR A 52 -3.89 -5.19 -0.68
C TYR A 52 -5.31 -4.69 -0.37
N VAL A 53 -5.56 -4.28 0.86
CA VAL A 53 -6.78 -3.54 1.23
C VAL A 53 -6.58 -2.05 0.95
N GLU A 54 -7.61 -1.34 0.49
CA GLU A 54 -7.54 0.09 0.12
C GLU A 54 -7.51 1.03 1.36
N TRP A 55 -6.54 0.78 2.24
CA TRP A 55 -6.21 1.57 3.40
C TRP A 55 -4.93 2.37 3.11
N ASP A 56 -4.81 3.60 3.60
CA ASP A 56 -3.70 4.49 3.25
C ASP A 56 -2.31 3.86 3.56
N SER A 57 -2.20 3.05 4.62
CA SER A 57 -0.98 2.32 5.01
C SER A 57 -0.57 1.24 3.99
N GLU A 58 -1.55 0.56 3.42
CA GLU A 58 -1.42 -0.55 2.48
C GLU A 58 -1.22 -0.03 1.06
N VAL A 59 -1.90 1.06 0.71
CA VAL A 59 -1.61 1.85 -0.48
C VAL A 59 -0.13 2.26 -0.46
N ALA A 60 0.37 2.80 0.66
CA ALA A 60 1.76 3.23 0.78
C ALA A 60 2.76 2.05 0.66
N SER A 61 2.63 1.03 1.51
CA SER A 61 3.54 -0.14 1.50
C SER A 61 3.55 -0.86 0.16
N THR A 62 2.37 -1.14 -0.40
CA THR A 62 2.22 -1.94 -1.61
C THR A 62 2.74 -1.21 -2.84
N ASN A 63 2.57 0.11 -2.92
CA ASN A 63 3.19 0.92 -3.97
C ASN A 63 4.71 1.02 -3.82
N VAL A 64 5.24 1.13 -2.59
CA VAL A 64 6.71 1.14 -2.36
C VAL A 64 7.35 -0.16 -2.79
N ILE A 65 6.85 -1.31 -2.31
CA ILE A 65 7.44 -2.60 -2.68
C ILE A 65 7.17 -2.95 -4.14
N GLY A 66 6.01 -2.58 -4.68
CA GLY A 66 5.68 -2.70 -6.09
C GLY A 66 6.68 -1.92 -6.95
N LYS A 67 7.00 -0.68 -6.57
CA LYS A 67 8.00 0.13 -7.27
C LYS A 67 9.40 -0.50 -7.25
N VAL A 68 9.81 -1.09 -6.13
CA VAL A 68 11.10 -1.81 -6.05
C VAL A 68 11.11 -3.01 -6.99
N LEU A 69 10.02 -3.78 -7.05
CA LEU A 69 9.89 -4.91 -7.98
C LEU A 69 9.90 -4.44 -9.44
N GLU A 70 9.21 -3.36 -9.78
CA GLU A 70 9.26 -2.76 -11.13
C GLU A 70 10.68 -2.33 -11.51
N ASP A 71 11.43 -1.72 -10.59
CA ASP A 71 12.82 -1.31 -10.83
C ASP A 71 13.76 -2.51 -11.04
N GLN A 72 13.40 -3.69 -10.52
CA GLN A 72 14.07 -4.97 -10.83
C GLN A 72 13.59 -5.63 -12.14
N GLY A 73 12.63 -5.01 -12.84
CA GLY A 73 12.16 -5.40 -14.16
C GLY A 73 11.04 -6.44 -14.17
N TYR A 74 10.24 -6.52 -13.09
CA TYR A 74 8.97 -7.25 -13.07
C TYR A 74 7.84 -6.43 -13.70
N ASP A 75 6.81 -7.10 -14.22
CA ASP A 75 5.54 -6.49 -14.62
C ASP A 75 4.57 -6.58 -13.43
N VAL A 76 4.45 -5.50 -12.66
CA VAL A 76 3.78 -5.51 -11.36
C VAL A 76 2.32 -5.07 -11.51
N THR A 77 1.41 -5.86 -10.95
CA THR A 77 0.00 -5.51 -10.80
C THR A 77 -0.33 -5.37 -9.32
N LEU A 78 -0.89 -4.23 -8.92
CA LEU A 78 -1.37 -3.98 -7.56
C LEU A 78 -2.89 -4.01 -7.57
N THR A 79 -3.49 -4.99 -6.87
CA THR A 79 -4.94 -5.22 -6.91
C THR A 79 -5.57 -4.90 -5.54
N PRO A 80 -6.35 -3.81 -5.43
CA PRO A 80 -7.09 -3.52 -4.21
C PRO A 80 -8.29 -4.46 -4.06
N LEU A 81 -8.43 -5.08 -2.90
CA LEU A 81 -9.45 -6.07 -2.56
C LEU A 81 -10.02 -5.83 -1.17
N ASP A 82 -11.23 -6.35 -0.91
CA ASP A 82 -11.75 -6.43 0.46
C ASP A 82 -10.91 -7.42 1.28
N ASN A 83 -10.76 -7.20 2.60
CA ASN A 83 -9.86 -7.96 3.48
C ASN A 83 -9.96 -9.49 3.32
N ALA A 84 -11.17 -10.06 3.41
CA ALA A 84 -11.35 -11.51 3.25
C ALA A 84 -10.96 -12.01 1.84
N VAL A 85 -11.22 -11.20 0.81
CA VAL A 85 -10.90 -11.54 -0.59
C VAL A 85 -9.39 -11.44 -0.84
N MET A 86 -8.70 -10.48 -0.22
CA MET A 86 -7.24 -10.37 -0.26
C MET A 86 -6.57 -11.64 0.28
N TRP A 87 -7.00 -12.11 1.46
CA TRP A 87 -6.48 -13.35 2.04
C TRP A 87 -6.81 -14.58 1.19
N GLU A 88 -8.05 -14.69 0.70
CA GLU A 88 -8.46 -15.77 -0.19
C GLU A 88 -7.65 -15.79 -1.49
N ALA A 89 -7.37 -14.62 -2.08
CA ALA A 89 -6.61 -14.49 -3.32
C ALA A 89 -5.17 -15.00 -3.18
N VAL A 90 -4.47 -14.65 -2.09
CA VAL A 90 -3.11 -15.16 -1.84
C VAL A 90 -3.12 -16.65 -1.51
N ALA A 91 -4.07 -17.11 -0.68
CA ALA A 91 -4.19 -18.52 -0.31
C ALA A 91 -4.49 -19.43 -1.52
N ASN A 92 -5.29 -18.95 -2.47
CA ASN A 92 -5.61 -19.68 -3.71
C ASN A 92 -4.55 -19.50 -4.82
N GLY A 93 -3.53 -18.66 -4.59
CA GLY A 93 -2.50 -18.33 -5.58
C GLY A 93 -3.01 -17.50 -6.76
N GLU A 94 -4.12 -16.78 -6.58
CA GLU A 94 -4.62 -15.78 -7.54
C GLU A 94 -3.79 -14.48 -7.47
N ALA A 95 -3.26 -14.14 -6.28
CA ALA A 95 -2.22 -13.13 -6.10
C ALA A 95 -0.93 -13.79 -5.58
N ASP A 96 0.23 -13.21 -5.90
CA ASP A 96 1.52 -13.73 -5.47
C ASP A 96 1.82 -13.43 -4.01
N GLY A 97 1.34 -12.30 -3.48
CA GLY A 97 1.49 -11.97 -2.07
C GLY A 97 0.77 -10.71 -1.62
N MET A 98 0.93 -10.41 -0.34
CA MET A 98 0.47 -9.20 0.34
C MET A 98 1.51 -8.78 1.39
N VAL A 99 1.64 -7.48 1.64
CA VAL A 99 2.48 -6.90 2.70
C VAL A 99 1.63 -6.25 3.80
N ALA A 100 0.40 -6.76 3.97
CA ALA A 100 -0.71 -6.11 4.68
C ALA A 100 -1.31 -6.99 5.78
N ALA A 101 -0.60 -8.02 6.28
CA ALA A 101 -1.15 -8.91 7.30
C ALA A 101 -0.99 -8.30 8.71
N TRP A 102 -2.02 -7.60 9.21
CA TRP A 102 -2.04 -7.07 10.58
C TRP A 102 -2.32 -8.16 11.61
N LEU A 103 -1.32 -8.47 12.44
CA LEU A 103 -1.38 -9.57 13.39
C LEU A 103 -0.98 -9.12 14.81
N PRO A 104 -1.50 -9.79 15.87
CA PRO A 104 -2.34 -11.00 15.82
C PRO A 104 -3.85 -10.74 15.89
N ALA A 105 -4.32 -9.50 16.07
CA ALA A 105 -5.72 -9.21 16.38
C ALA A 105 -6.53 -8.81 15.15
N THR A 106 -6.06 -7.83 14.37
CA THR A 106 -6.83 -7.22 13.28
C THR A 106 -7.21 -8.24 12.19
N HIS A 107 -6.29 -9.13 11.81
CA HIS A 107 -6.56 -10.24 10.87
C HIS A 107 -6.62 -11.61 11.55
N ALA A 108 -6.95 -11.69 12.84
CA ALA A 108 -7.00 -12.96 13.58
C ALA A 108 -7.86 -14.03 12.88
N GLY A 109 -9.06 -13.65 12.45
CA GLY A 109 -10.00 -14.56 11.79
C GLY A 109 -9.51 -15.02 10.41
N GLN A 110 -8.93 -14.10 9.63
CA GLN A 110 -8.37 -14.44 8.33
C GLN A 110 -7.14 -15.35 8.48
N PHE A 111 -6.28 -15.10 9.47
CA PHE A 111 -5.13 -15.95 9.75
C PHE A 111 -5.55 -17.34 10.24
N GLU A 112 -6.59 -17.43 11.07
CA GLU A 112 -7.17 -18.73 11.47
C GLU A 112 -7.69 -19.53 10.27
N GLU A 113 -8.30 -18.87 9.29
CA GLU A 113 -8.89 -19.52 8.11
C GLU A 113 -7.84 -19.87 7.03
N TYR A 114 -6.90 -18.96 6.75
CA TYR A 114 -6.01 -19.03 5.59
C TYR A 114 -4.53 -19.19 5.92
N GLY A 115 -4.10 -19.02 7.17
CA GLY A 115 -2.69 -19.04 7.57
C GLY A 115 -1.93 -20.32 7.18
N ASP A 116 -2.60 -21.47 7.24
CA ASP A 116 -2.04 -22.78 6.83
C ASP A 116 -1.92 -22.95 5.30
N GLN A 117 -2.41 -21.99 4.51
CA GLN A 117 -2.49 -22.03 3.04
C GLN A 117 -1.61 -20.93 2.38
N VAL A 118 -0.87 -20.17 3.19
CA VAL A 118 0.06 -19.13 2.75
C VAL A 118 1.42 -19.37 3.40
N VAL A 119 2.45 -18.73 2.85
CA VAL A 119 3.79 -18.70 3.44
C VAL A 119 3.99 -17.34 4.10
N GLU A 120 4.11 -17.35 5.42
CA GLU A 120 4.49 -16.17 6.21
C GLU A 120 5.99 -15.94 6.10
N LEU A 121 6.38 -14.78 5.54
CA LEU A 121 7.78 -14.36 5.45
C LEU A 121 8.24 -13.60 6.70
N GLY A 122 7.28 -13.17 7.52
CA GLY A 122 7.50 -12.50 8.80
C GLY A 122 7.18 -11.02 8.76
N THR A 123 7.55 -10.34 9.85
CA THR A 123 7.20 -8.94 10.09
C THR A 123 7.95 -7.97 9.19
N ASN A 124 7.18 -7.16 8.45
CA ASN A 124 7.68 -6.04 7.66
C ASN A 124 7.58 -4.70 8.39
N LEU A 125 6.70 -4.58 9.39
CA LEU A 125 6.57 -3.37 10.22
C LEU A 125 6.21 -3.73 11.67
N GLU A 126 6.97 -3.18 12.63
CA GLU A 126 6.69 -3.27 14.06
C GLU A 126 6.03 -2.00 14.59
N GLY A 127 5.31 -2.11 15.72
CA GLY A 127 4.77 -0.96 16.45
C GLY A 127 3.42 -0.48 15.92
N ALA A 128 2.74 -1.32 15.15
CA ALA A 128 1.37 -1.05 14.71
C ALA A 128 0.42 -1.10 15.90
N LYS A 129 -0.68 -0.34 15.85
CA LYS A 129 -1.69 -0.33 16.92
C LYS A 129 -3.03 0.12 16.38
N ILE A 130 -4.11 -0.51 16.84
CA ILE A 130 -5.49 -0.04 16.62
C ILE A 130 -6.12 0.52 17.92
N GLY A 131 -7.23 1.23 17.80
CA GLY A 131 -7.94 1.79 18.96
C GLY A 131 -9.00 2.83 18.61
N LEU A 132 -9.76 3.29 19.61
CA LEU A 132 -10.57 4.49 19.46
C LEU A 132 -9.70 5.73 19.57
N VAL A 133 -9.87 6.64 18.62
CA VAL A 133 -9.11 7.89 18.51
C VAL A 133 -10.06 9.06 18.57
N VAL A 134 -9.66 10.09 19.30
CA VAL A 134 -10.39 11.37 19.43
C VAL A 134 -9.44 12.53 19.20
N PRO A 135 -9.94 13.70 18.77
CA PRO A 135 -9.17 14.93 18.80
C PRO A 135 -8.69 15.30 20.21
N GLU A 136 -7.49 15.87 20.33
CA GLU A 136 -6.88 16.21 21.61
C GLU A 136 -7.71 17.21 22.44
N TYR A 137 -8.54 18.02 21.78
CA TYR A 137 -9.42 19.00 22.44
C TYR A 137 -10.59 18.37 23.21
N MET A 138 -10.91 17.08 22.99
CA MET A 138 -11.96 16.40 23.75
C MET A 138 -11.46 16.05 25.15
N ASP A 139 -12.30 16.23 26.18
CA ASP A 139 -11.89 16.02 27.58
C ASP A 139 -11.70 14.53 27.96
N VAL A 140 -12.31 13.61 27.22
CA VAL A 140 -12.27 12.15 27.46
C VAL A 140 -10.88 11.57 27.21
N ASN A 141 -10.45 10.62 28.05
CA ASN A 141 -9.12 9.98 27.93
C ASN A 141 -9.19 8.45 27.97
N SER A 142 -10.28 7.86 28.44
CA SER A 142 -10.54 6.42 28.39
C SER A 142 -11.86 6.10 27.71
N ILE A 143 -11.96 4.91 27.11
CA ILE A 143 -13.24 4.35 26.63
C ILE A 143 -14.27 4.29 27.77
N ALA A 144 -13.81 4.02 29.00
CA ALA A 144 -14.64 3.99 30.20
C ALA A 144 -15.19 5.37 30.61
N ASP A 145 -14.65 6.47 30.07
CA ASP A 145 -15.11 7.83 30.34
C ASP A 145 -16.24 8.28 29.39
N LEU A 146 -16.49 7.56 28.30
CA LEU A 146 -17.50 7.91 27.29
C LEU A 146 -18.92 7.85 27.87
N ASP A 147 -19.76 8.84 27.51
CA ASP A 147 -21.17 8.94 27.93
C ASP A 147 -22.09 9.34 26.75
N GLN A 148 -22.00 10.59 26.29
CA GLN A 148 -22.89 11.17 25.26
C GLN A 148 -22.14 11.83 24.09
N GLU A 149 -20.80 11.78 24.11
CA GLU A 149 -19.95 12.35 23.07
C GLU A 149 -20.32 11.79 21.70
N ALA A 150 -20.15 12.60 20.65
CA ALA A 150 -20.41 12.22 19.26
C ALA A 150 -21.78 11.54 19.03
N ASP A 151 -22.82 11.98 19.77
CA ASP A 151 -24.19 11.42 19.72
C ASP A 151 -24.25 9.90 19.93
N LYS A 152 -23.31 9.34 20.71
CA LYS A 152 -23.13 7.90 20.93
C LYS A 152 -22.78 7.10 19.68
N THR A 153 -22.11 7.72 18.72
CA THR A 153 -21.66 7.09 17.48
C THR A 153 -20.14 7.03 17.43
N ILE A 154 -19.62 5.85 17.10
CA ILE A 154 -18.22 5.65 16.70
C ILE A 154 -18.18 5.62 15.17
N THR A 155 -17.46 6.56 14.55
CA THR A 155 -17.27 6.57 13.09
C THR A 155 -16.23 5.51 12.70
N GLY A 156 -16.71 4.46 12.05
CA GLY A 156 -15.91 3.33 11.57
C GLY A 156 -15.47 3.47 10.12
N ILE A 157 -14.58 2.57 9.71
CA ILE A 157 -14.16 2.36 8.32
C ILE A 157 -15.03 1.30 7.62
N GLU A 158 -14.48 0.51 6.70
CA GLU A 158 -15.20 -0.54 5.99
C GLU A 158 -15.74 -1.63 6.94
N PRO A 159 -16.96 -2.16 6.69
CA PRO A 159 -17.43 -3.36 7.38
C PRO A 159 -16.48 -4.54 7.18
N GLY A 160 -16.22 -5.30 8.25
CA GLY A 160 -15.32 -6.46 8.20
C GLY A 160 -13.84 -6.14 8.40
N ALA A 161 -13.48 -4.86 8.57
CA ALA A 161 -12.16 -4.48 9.05
C ALA A 161 -11.98 -4.90 10.53
N GLY A 162 -10.78 -5.38 10.91
CA GLY A 162 -10.53 -5.86 12.27
C GLY A 162 -10.78 -4.80 13.35
N VAL A 163 -10.39 -3.55 13.10
CA VAL A 163 -10.65 -2.43 14.04
C VAL A 163 -12.13 -2.12 14.23
N VAL A 164 -12.96 -2.36 13.21
CA VAL A 164 -14.42 -2.22 13.32
C VAL A 164 -14.97 -3.34 14.20
N GLY A 165 -14.51 -4.59 13.98
CA GLY A 165 -14.86 -5.71 14.85
C GLY A 165 -14.44 -5.50 16.31
N ALA A 166 -13.25 -4.93 16.54
CA ALA A 166 -12.78 -4.55 17.88
C ALA A 166 -13.64 -3.45 18.51
N ALA A 167 -14.09 -2.46 17.73
CA ALA A 167 -15.00 -1.43 18.21
C ALA A 167 -16.39 -1.98 18.54
N GLU A 168 -16.91 -2.90 17.72
CA GLU A 168 -18.16 -3.62 18.01
C GLU A 168 -18.03 -4.46 19.29
N GLN A 169 -16.90 -5.14 19.49
CA GLN A 169 -16.62 -5.87 20.73
C GLN A 169 -16.53 -4.92 21.93
N ALA A 170 -15.94 -3.74 21.78
CA ALA A 170 -15.91 -2.72 22.84
C ALA A 170 -17.31 -2.28 23.26
N LEU A 171 -18.29 -2.22 22.34
CA LEU A 171 -19.69 -1.94 22.70
C LEU A 171 -20.30 -3.01 23.61
N GLU A 172 -19.80 -4.25 23.55
CA GLU A 172 -20.23 -5.36 24.40
C GLU A 172 -19.45 -5.42 25.72
N ASP A 173 -18.17 -5.09 25.70
CA ASP A 173 -17.26 -5.18 26.87
C ASP A 173 -17.48 -4.03 27.86
N TYR A 174 -17.91 -2.87 27.39
CA TYR A 174 -18.07 -1.66 28.21
C TYR A 174 -19.55 -1.34 28.49
N ASP A 175 -19.96 -1.49 29.76
CA ASP A 175 -21.32 -1.17 30.21
C ASP A 175 -21.75 0.28 29.89
N ASN A 176 -20.82 1.25 29.90
CA ASN A 176 -21.12 2.67 29.60
C ASN A 176 -21.45 2.91 28.12
N LEU A 177 -21.11 1.97 27.24
CA LEU A 177 -21.42 2.03 25.82
C LEU A 177 -22.80 1.44 25.46
N GLU A 178 -23.64 1.13 26.46
CA GLU A 178 -25.02 0.71 26.18
C GLU A 178 -25.77 1.76 25.34
N GLY A 179 -26.24 1.33 24.17
CA GLY A 179 -26.97 2.15 23.21
C GLY A 179 -26.11 3.00 22.28
N TRP A 180 -24.79 2.80 22.29
CA TRP A 180 -23.89 3.30 21.25
C TRP A 180 -23.96 2.44 19.98
N GLU A 181 -23.48 2.99 18.87
CA GLU A 181 -23.34 2.26 17.61
C GLU A 181 -22.00 2.54 16.91
N VAL A 182 -21.49 1.55 16.17
CA VAL A 182 -20.39 1.74 15.22
C VAL A 182 -21.00 2.01 13.84
N GLN A 183 -20.78 3.20 13.31
CA GLN A 183 -21.23 3.59 11.98
C GLN A 183 -20.14 3.28 10.96
N THR A 184 -20.28 2.17 10.23
CA THR A 184 -19.33 1.78 9.18
C THR A 184 -19.46 2.66 7.93
N SER A 185 -18.32 2.99 7.31
CA SER A 185 -18.23 3.76 6.07
C SER A 185 -17.08 3.26 5.18
N SER A 186 -16.08 4.10 4.95
CA SER A 186 -14.79 3.75 4.35
C SER A 186 -13.69 4.56 5.03
N SER A 187 -12.44 4.14 4.87
CA SER A 187 -11.26 4.83 5.44
C SER A 187 -11.21 6.30 5.02
N GLY A 188 -11.42 6.60 3.74
CA GLY A 188 -11.47 7.97 3.23
C GLY A 188 -12.67 8.79 3.73
N ALA A 189 -13.83 8.16 3.93
CA ALA A 189 -15.01 8.83 4.49
C ALA A 189 -14.81 9.18 5.97
N MET A 190 -14.30 8.25 6.77
CA MET A 190 -13.94 8.48 8.17
C MET A 190 -12.91 9.62 8.30
N ALA A 191 -11.86 9.62 7.48
CA ALA A 191 -10.86 10.69 7.50
C ALA A 191 -11.45 12.07 7.14
N THR A 192 -12.41 12.10 6.22
CA THR A 192 -13.13 13.32 5.84
C THR A 192 -14.03 13.82 6.98
N GLU A 193 -14.73 12.92 7.66
CA GLU A 193 -15.55 13.27 8.83
C GLU A 193 -14.70 13.78 9.98
N LEU A 194 -13.57 13.13 10.27
CA LEU A 194 -12.58 13.57 11.26
C LEU A 194 -12.09 14.99 10.99
N GLY A 195 -11.65 15.27 9.76
CA GLY A 195 -11.19 16.62 9.39
C GLY A 195 -12.31 17.67 9.53
N ASN A 196 -13.53 17.34 9.10
CA ASN A 196 -14.67 18.25 9.24
C ASN A 196 -15.07 18.53 10.69
N ALA A 197 -14.97 17.53 11.56
CA ALA A 197 -15.26 17.69 12.99
C ALA A 197 -14.19 18.57 13.66
N ILE A 198 -12.90 18.33 13.35
CA ILE A 198 -11.78 19.14 13.86
C ILE A 198 -11.90 20.59 13.41
N ASP A 199 -12.21 20.84 12.13
CA ASP A 199 -12.39 22.20 11.59
C ASP A 199 -13.49 23.00 12.29
N LYS A 200 -14.49 22.30 12.85
CA LYS A 200 -15.63 22.88 13.56
C LYS A 200 -15.54 22.76 15.07
N GLU A 201 -14.50 22.12 15.59
CA GLU A 201 -14.34 21.80 17.01
C GLU A 201 -15.55 20.99 17.55
N GLU A 202 -16.04 20.04 16.75
CA GLU A 202 -17.14 19.12 17.07
C GLU A 202 -16.59 17.81 17.66
N ASP A 203 -17.35 17.16 18.55
CA ASP A 203 -16.97 15.85 19.09
C ASP A 203 -17.01 14.78 17.98
N ILE A 204 -15.96 13.97 17.90
CA ILE A 204 -15.91 12.80 17.03
C ILE A 204 -15.05 11.71 17.66
N ILE A 205 -15.51 10.47 17.55
CA ILE A 205 -14.76 9.28 17.96
C ILE A 205 -14.63 8.39 16.72
N VAL A 206 -13.41 8.05 16.34
CA VAL A 206 -13.14 7.26 15.14
C VAL A 206 -12.42 5.96 15.48
N THR A 207 -12.64 4.92 14.68
CA THR A 207 -11.74 3.75 14.66
C THR A 207 -10.42 4.16 14.00
N GLY A 208 -9.33 4.14 14.76
CA GLY A 208 -8.01 4.61 14.33
C GLY A 208 -6.91 3.56 14.46
N TRP A 209 -5.82 3.78 13.71
CA TRP A 209 -4.65 2.91 13.70
C TRP A 209 -3.38 3.71 13.43
N THR A 210 -2.27 3.23 13.97
CA THR A 210 -0.90 3.72 13.77
C THR A 210 -0.10 2.62 13.10
N PRO A 211 0.77 2.93 12.12
CA PRO A 211 1.08 4.25 11.56
C PRO A 211 -0.05 4.84 10.70
N HIS A 212 -0.24 6.17 10.75
CA HIS A 212 -1.17 6.88 9.86
C HIS A 212 -0.93 8.40 9.80
N TRP A 213 -1.00 9.00 8.59
CA TRP A 213 -0.77 10.44 8.36
C TRP A 213 -1.58 11.38 9.27
N LYS A 214 -2.78 10.94 9.67
CA LYS A 214 -3.71 11.71 10.53
C LYS A 214 -3.09 12.17 11.85
N PHE A 215 -2.15 11.41 12.42
CA PHE A 215 -1.46 11.80 13.66
C PHE A 215 -0.39 12.87 13.44
N GLN A 216 0.06 13.08 12.20
CA GLN A 216 0.92 14.21 11.84
C GLN A 216 0.11 15.43 11.38
N ALA A 217 -1.02 15.20 10.70
CA ALA A 217 -1.89 16.26 10.20
C ALA A 217 -2.74 16.92 11.30
N TYR A 218 -3.11 16.16 12.34
CA TYR A 218 -4.01 16.59 13.41
C TYR A 218 -3.47 16.22 14.79
N ASP A 219 -3.83 17.02 15.80
CA ASP A 219 -3.59 16.70 17.20
C ASP A 219 -4.66 15.71 17.69
N LEU A 220 -4.30 14.43 17.78
CA LEU A 220 -5.18 13.32 18.15
C LEU A 220 -4.60 12.52 19.33
N LYS A 221 -5.48 11.83 20.06
CA LYS A 221 -5.11 10.86 21.09
C LYS A 221 -5.91 9.58 20.98
N TYR A 222 -5.27 8.48 21.38
CA TYR A 222 -5.98 7.23 21.68
C TYR A 222 -6.70 7.34 23.02
N LEU A 223 -7.90 6.77 23.09
CA LEU A 223 -8.54 6.48 24.36
C LEU A 223 -7.89 5.26 25.02
N GLU A 224 -7.69 5.32 26.34
CA GLU A 224 -7.27 4.18 27.14
C GLU A 224 -8.35 3.09 27.12
N ASP A 225 -7.93 1.85 26.86
CA ASP A 225 -8.76 0.66 26.75
C ASP A 225 -8.48 -0.31 27.92
N PRO A 226 -9.05 -0.08 29.13
CA PRO A 226 -8.82 -0.93 30.30
C PRO A 226 -9.34 -2.37 30.18
N GLU A 227 -10.35 -2.64 29.34
CA GLU A 227 -10.89 -4.00 29.11
C GLU A 227 -10.13 -4.74 27.99
N GLY A 228 -9.37 -4.03 27.15
CA GLY A 228 -8.48 -4.60 26.15
C GLY A 228 -9.17 -5.07 24.88
N SER A 229 -10.34 -4.50 24.52
CA SER A 229 -11.11 -4.85 23.33
C SER A 229 -10.35 -4.65 22.01
N PHE A 230 -9.39 -3.71 21.98
CA PHE A 230 -8.56 -3.41 20.81
C PHE A 230 -7.22 -4.16 20.78
N GLY A 231 -6.91 -4.94 21.82
CA GLY A 231 -5.65 -5.66 21.94
C GLY A 231 -4.45 -4.75 22.23
N GLU A 232 -3.27 -5.36 22.09
CA GLU A 232 -1.97 -4.70 22.31
C GLU A 232 -1.36 -4.24 20.99
N ALA A 233 -0.09 -3.82 21.01
CA ALA A 233 0.65 -3.54 19.78
C ALA A 233 0.68 -4.75 18.83
N GLU A 234 0.56 -4.46 17.55
CA GLU A 234 0.53 -5.39 16.43
C GLU A 234 1.78 -5.25 15.57
N THR A 235 1.94 -6.23 14.67
CA THR A 235 2.88 -6.18 13.56
C THR A 235 2.10 -6.19 12.24
N ILE A 236 2.76 -5.73 11.18
CA ILE A 236 2.32 -5.96 9.82
C ILE A 236 3.31 -6.92 9.18
N ASP A 237 2.79 -8.02 8.68
CA ASP A 237 3.58 -9.13 8.18
C ASP A 237 3.38 -9.32 6.67
N THR A 238 4.37 -9.95 6.04
CA THR A 238 4.34 -10.31 4.62
C THR A 238 3.88 -11.76 4.46
N MET A 239 2.87 -11.97 3.61
CA MET A 239 2.33 -13.29 3.27
C MET A 239 2.41 -13.50 1.77
N VAL A 240 2.91 -14.66 1.33
CA VAL A 240 2.97 -15.01 -0.09
C VAL A 240 2.28 -16.34 -0.35
N ARG A 241 1.85 -16.57 -1.60
CA ARG A 241 1.26 -17.86 -1.98
C ARG A 241 2.28 -18.99 -1.90
N GLU A 242 1.80 -20.21 -1.69
CA GLU A 242 2.65 -21.40 -1.82
C GLU A 242 3.27 -21.49 -3.24
N GLY A 243 4.54 -21.92 -3.30
CA GLY A 243 5.27 -22.10 -4.57
C GLY A 243 5.96 -20.85 -5.13
N LEU A 244 5.78 -19.68 -4.51
CA LEU A 244 6.40 -18.43 -5.01
C LEU A 244 7.93 -18.50 -4.97
N GLU A 245 8.53 -19.11 -3.95
CA GLU A 245 9.98 -19.26 -3.82
C GLU A 245 10.58 -20.01 -5.01
N GLU A 246 9.92 -21.08 -5.47
CA GLU A 246 10.41 -21.87 -6.61
C GLU A 246 10.17 -21.20 -7.96
N GLU A 247 9.05 -20.49 -8.12
CA GLU A 247 8.65 -19.89 -9.40
C GLU A 247 9.31 -18.54 -9.66
N LEU A 248 9.37 -17.69 -8.62
CA LEU A 248 9.87 -16.32 -8.64
C LEU A 248 10.84 -16.07 -7.46
N PRO A 249 11.98 -16.80 -7.37
CA PRO A 249 12.88 -16.77 -6.20
C PRO A 249 13.41 -15.38 -5.85
N ASN A 250 13.62 -14.53 -6.86
CA ASN A 250 14.09 -13.16 -6.66
C ASN A 250 12.98 -12.24 -6.13
N ALA A 251 11.73 -12.37 -6.60
CA ALA A 251 10.61 -11.62 -6.06
C ALA A 251 10.29 -12.06 -4.63
N TYR A 252 10.29 -13.39 -4.39
CA TYR A 252 10.17 -13.96 -3.05
C TYR A 252 11.21 -13.37 -2.09
N LYS A 253 12.49 -13.30 -2.50
CA LYS A 253 13.55 -12.73 -1.68
C LYS A 253 13.36 -11.23 -1.40
N ILE A 254 12.91 -10.46 -2.39
CA ILE A 254 12.62 -9.03 -2.20
C ILE A 254 11.51 -8.86 -1.15
N LEU A 255 10.44 -9.66 -1.25
CA LEU A 255 9.32 -9.64 -0.31
C LEU A 255 9.73 -10.14 1.10
N ASP A 256 10.59 -11.15 1.19
CA ASP A 256 11.14 -11.70 2.43
C ASP A 256 12.03 -10.70 3.17
N GLN A 257 12.80 -9.91 2.42
CA GLN A 257 13.70 -8.91 2.99
C GLN A 257 12.99 -7.56 3.23
N PHE A 258 11.77 -7.37 2.70
CA PHE A 258 11.03 -6.12 2.87
C PHE A 258 10.70 -5.87 4.33
N ASN A 259 11.27 -4.79 4.87
CA ASN A 259 10.95 -4.28 6.17
C ASN A 259 11.23 -2.79 6.24
N TRP A 260 10.43 -2.07 7.00
CA TRP A 260 10.51 -0.62 7.15
C TRP A 260 9.85 -0.15 8.45
N THR A 261 9.98 1.14 8.74
CA THR A 261 9.53 1.73 10.01
C THR A 261 8.21 2.46 9.86
N THR A 262 7.55 2.73 10.99
CA THR A 262 6.37 3.61 11.05
C THR A 262 6.64 4.97 10.42
N ASP A 263 7.81 5.56 10.67
CA ASP A 263 8.19 6.88 10.13
C ASP A 263 8.29 6.86 8.61
N ASP A 264 8.80 5.77 8.03
CA ASP A 264 8.86 5.60 6.57
C ASP A 264 7.45 5.57 5.98
N MET A 265 6.57 4.73 6.54
CA MET A 265 5.19 4.61 6.07
C MET A 265 4.43 5.93 6.19
N GLU A 266 4.52 6.59 7.34
CA GLU A 266 3.84 7.87 7.55
C GLU A 266 4.33 8.96 6.59
N SER A 267 5.62 8.97 6.23
CA SER A 267 6.16 9.93 5.26
C SER A 267 5.55 9.76 3.87
N VAL A 268 5.41 8.52 3.39
CA VAL A 268 4.76 8.22 2.10
C VAL A 268 3.29 8.59 2.14
N MET A 269 2.59 8.21 3.21
CA MET A 269 1.18 8.55 3.40
C MET A 269 0.95 10.07 3.44
N LEU A 270 1.87 10.83 4.05
CA LEU A 270 1.79 12.28 4.12
C LEU A 270 1.96 12.93 2.74
N ASP A 271 2.85 12.42 1.89
CA ASP A 271 3.01 12.91 0.52
C ASP A 271 1.76 12.65 -0.32
N ILE A 272 1.16 11.47 -0.18
CA ILE A 272 -0.13 11.13 -0.81
C ILE A 272 -1.22 12.11 -0.33
N TYR A 273 -1.33 12.31 0.98
CA TYR A 273 -2.28 13.26 1.57
C TYR A 273 -2.09 14.69 1.04
N ASN A 274 -0.84 15.12 0.81
CA ASN A 274 -0.51 16.42 0.25
C ASN A 274 -0.73 16.54 -1.28
N GLY A 275 -1.15 15.44 -1.92
CA GLY A 275 -1.66 15.44 -3.29
C GLY A 275 -0.76 14.76 -4.32
N ALA A 276 0.30 14.05 -3.90
CA ALA A 276 1.02 13.13 -4.79
C ALA A 276 0.15 11.91 -5.12
N SER A 277 0.34 11.29 -6.29
CA SER A 277 -0.20 9.94 -6.50
C SER A 277 0.55 8.92 -5.64
N PRO A 278 -0.04 7.77 -5.28
CA PRO A 278 0.67 6.71 -4.56
C PRO A 278 1.95 6.27 -5.26
N GLU A 279 1.93 6.16 -6.59
CA GLU A 279 3.08 5.79 -7.40
C GLU A 279 4.18 6.86 -7.36
N GLU A 280 3.81 8.15 -7.41
CA GLU A 280 4.75 9.27 -7.31
C GLU A 280 5.39 9.35 -5.92
N ALA A 281 4.59 9.18 -4.86
CA ALA A 281 5.07 9.18 -3.48
C ALA A 281 6.01 8.00 -3.21
N ALA A 282 5.62 6.79 -3.64
CA ALA A 282 6.45 5.59 -3.54
C ALA A 282 7.77 5.73 -4.30
N ALA A 283 7.73 6.21 -5.56
CA ALA A 283 8.94 6.42 -6.36
C ALA A 283 9.89 7.45 -5.72
N THR A 284 9.34 8.54 -5.18
CA THR A 284 10.14 9.55 -4.46
C THR A 284 10.79 8.95 -3.22
N TRP A 285 10.02 8.23 -2.41
CA TRP A 285 10.56 7.59 -1.21
C TRP A 285 11.64 6.54 -1.54
N VAL A 286 11.43 5.73 -2.58
CA VAL A 286 12.43 4.75 -3.05
C VAL A 286 13.70 5.45 -3.49
N GLU A 287 13.62 6.55 -4.26
CA GLU A 287 14.79 7.33 -4.70
C GLU A 287 15.54 7.94 -3.52
N ASP A 288 14.84 8.45 -2.51
CA ASP A 288 15.43 9.10 -1.35
C ASP A 288 15.99 8.12 -0.30
N ASN A 289 15.58 6.84 -0.33
CA ASN A 289 15.92 5.82 0.66
C ASN A 289 16.65 4.61 0.06
N GLN A 290 17.47 4.83 -1.00
CA GLN A 290 18.19 3.77 -1.70
C GLN A 290 19.04 2.87 -0.77
N ASP A 291 19.65 3.41 0.27
CA ASP A 291 20.43 2.60 1.22
C ASP A 291 19.57 1.49 1.88
N LYS A 292 18.29 1.77 2.16
CA LYS A 292 17.34 0.80 2.72
C LYS A 292 16.82 -0.16 1.65
N VAL A 293 16.53 0.35 0.46
CA VAL A 293 16.11 -0.47 -0.68
C VAL A 293 17.18 -1.49 -1.06
N ASP A 294 18.45 -1.08 -1.07
CA ASP A 294 19.60 -1.96 -1.33
C ASP A 294 19.66 -3.14 -0.33
N GLU A 295 19.21 -2.95 0.92
CA GLU A 295 19.13 -4.03 1.88
C GLU A 295 18.14 -5.11 1.46
N TRP A 296 17.02 -4.72 0.85
CA TRP A 296 15.98 -5.62 0.32
C TRP A 296 16.40 -6.33 -0.97
N LEU A 297 17.43 -5.83 -1.66
CA LEU A 297 17.97 -6.40 -2.90
C LEU A 297 19.18 -7.31 -2.68
N ASN A 298 19.61 -7.50 -1.42
CA ASN A 298 20.75 -8.35 -1.13
C ASN A 298 20.56 -9.79 -1.64
N GLY A 299 21.47 -10.25 -2.50
CA GLY A 299 21.44 -11.62 -3.04
C GLY A 299 20.34 -11.88 -4.06
N VAL A 300 19.75 -10.84 -4.63
CA VAL A 300 18.91 -10.89 -5.84
C VAL A 300 19.84 -10.91 -7.06
N GLU A 301 19.69 -11.93 -7.93
CA GLU A 301 20.61 -12.19 -9.07
C GLU A 301 19.90 -12.47 -10.39
#